data_AF-A0A2G5UBC9-F1
#
_entry.id   AF-A0A2G5UBC9-F1
#
_cell.length_a   1.000
_cell.length_b   1.000
_cell.length_c   1.000
_cell.angle_alpha   90.00
_cell.angle_beta   90.00
_cell.angle_gamma   90.00
#
_symmetry.space_group_name_H-M   'P 1'
#
loop_
_entity.id
_entity.type
_entity.pdbx_description
1 polymer ?
#
loop_
_entity_poly.entity_id
_entity_poly.type
_entity_poly.pdbx_seq_one_letter_code
_entity_poly.pdbx_strand_id
1 'polypeptide(L)'
;MAIDASKTAICETDTFIGQQVLCSFEEKRDEETPCDSDSLQHYSDFDDFERENELDSNFTNWTILFARRDPIARFIAHFMDYCVRRSACFHRRLDLRCFLNNIYTEIEKIRAGNVTVTEDELKYVPQNWFCRMETKNQRFELLDYSLCANPTNPEYAEAKRPNADEIFAENVSSYEKIQKFYTVFLHSRPDVLD
;
A
#
# COMPACT_ATOMS: atom_id res chain seq x y z
N MET A 1 35.04 14.45 10.31
CA MET A 1 34.02 13.50 10.76
C MET A 1 32.73 13.95 10.11
N ALA A 2 32.47 13.44 8.90
CA ALA A 2 31.28 13.81 8.14
C ALA A 2 30.10 13.10 8.79
N ILE A 3 29.10 13.87 9.20
CA ILE A 3 27.82 13.32 9.65
C ILE A 3 27.18 12.73 8.38
N ASP A 4 27.00 11.41 8.42
CA ASP A 4 26.59 10.53 7.33
C ASP A 4 25.23 10.95 6.75
N ALA A 5 25.04 10.71 5.45
CA ALA A 5 23.79 11.02 4.76
C ALA A 5 22.61 10.39 5.52
N SER A 6 21.53 11.16 5.75
CA SER A 6 20.35 10.68 6.47
C SER A 6 19.84 9.36 5.88
N LYS A 7 19.93 8.27 6.63
CA LYS A 7 19.48 6.95 6.18
C LYS A 7 17.95 6.91 6.18
N THR A 8 17.36 6.49 5.08
CA THR A 8 15.90 6.41 4.91
C THR A 8 15.52 4.96 4.69
N ALA A 9 14.49 4.50 5.40
CA ALA A 9 13.90 3.19 5.22
C ALA A 9 12.40 3.35 4.98
N ILE A 10 11.78 2.40 4.28
CA ILE A 10 10.33 2.30 4.17
C ILE A 10 9.86 1.03 4.85
N CYS A 11 8.77 1.14 5.61
CA CYS A 11 8.05 -0.02 6.06
C CYS A 11 6.82 -0.22 5.17
N GLU A 12 6.96 -1.13 4.21
CA GLU A 12 5.91 -1.53 3.29
C GLU A 12 6.14 -2.99 2.92
N THR A 13 5.07 -3.78 2.99
CA THR A 13 5.11 -5.22 2.73
C THR A 13 5.14 -5.55 1.24
N ASP A 14 4.66 -4.63 0.41
CA ASP A 14 4.73 -4.72 -1.05
C ASP A 14 6.02 -4.06 -1.56
N THR A 15 6.97 -4.89 -1.99
CA THR A 15 8.31 -4.46 -2.43
C THR A 15 8.27 -3.39 -3.53
N PHE A 16 7.34 -3.52 -4.48
CA PHE A 16 7.17 -2.57 -5.58
C PHE A 16 6.73 -1.20 -5.07
N ILE A 17 5.78 -1.18 -4.14
CA ILE A 17 5.28 0.05 -3.52
C ILE A 17 6.38 0.70 -2.66
N GLY A 18 7.11 -0.12 -1.90
CA GLY A 18 8.25 0.32 -1.12
C GLY A 18 9.28 1.05 -1.98
N GLN A 19 9.67 0.43 -3.10
CA GLN A 19 10.61 1.02 -4.07
C GLN A 19 10.08 2.30 -4.70
N GLN A 20 8.83 2.33 -5.15
CA GLN A 20 8.24 3.53 -5.75
C GLN A 20 8.24 4.73 -4.80
N VAL A 21 7.91 4.50 -3.54
CA VAL A 21 7.85 5.57 -2.54
C VAL A 21 9.25 6.06 -2.20
N LEU A 22 10.21 5.15 -1.98
CA LEU A 22 11.60 5.53 -1.72
C LEU A 22 12.17 6.33 -2.88
N CYS A 23 12.01 5.86 -4.13
CA CYS A 23 12.49 6.59 -5.30
C CYS A 23 11.84 7.97 -5.44
N SER A 24 10.51 8.05 -5.31
CA SER A 24 9.81 9.34 -5.40
C SER A 24 10.23 10.30 -4.28
N PHE A 25 10.57 9.78 -3.10
CA PHE A 25 11.06 10.57 -1.99
C PHE A 25 12.47 11.10 -2.26
N GLU A 26 13.36 10.27 -2.79
CA GLU A 26 14.71 10.66 -3.17
C GLU A 26 14.72 11.70 -4.28
N GLU A 27 13.95 11.51 -5.35
CA GLU A 27 13.82 12.47 -6.45
C GLU A 27 13.27 13.83 -6.00
N LYS A 28 12.35 13.85 -5.02
CA LYS A 28 11.84 15.09 -4.42
C LYS A 28 12.83 15.76 -3.47
N ARG A 29 13.72 14.98 -2.86
CA ARG A 29 14.76 15.49 -1.95
C ARG A 29 15.95 16.04 -2.72
N ASP A 30 16.30 15.39 -3.82
CA ASP A 30 17.46 15.68 -4.64
C ASP A 30 17.02 15.78 -6.10
N GLU A 31 16.48 16.96 -6.48
CA GLU A 31 15.90 17.24 -7.80
C GLU A 31 16.87 16.99 -8.98
N GLU A 32 18.17 16.84 -8.71
CA GLU A 32 19.21 16.64 -9.72
C GLU A 32 19.62 15.17 -9.92
N THR A 33 19.21 14.26 -9.04
CA THR A 33 19.69 12.86 -9.06
C THR A 33 18.54 11.88 -9.32
N PRO A 34 18.54 11.15 -10.46
CA PRO A 34 17.55 10.10 -10.68
C PRO A 34 17.69 9.00 -9.63
N CYS A 35 16.56 8.44 -9.17
CA CYS A 35 16.59 7.35 -8.20
C CYS A 35 17.37 6.15 -8.75
N ASP A 36 18.33 5.65 -7.97
CA ASP A 36 18.94 4.35 -8.19
C ASP A 36 18.22 3.29 -7.35
N SER A 37 17.15 2.72 -7.90
CA SER A 37 16.33 1.73 -7.20
C SER A 37 17.10 0.49 -6.77
N ASP A 38 18.22 0.18 -7.44
CA ASP A 38 19.05 -0.98 -7.12
C ASP A 38 19.93 -0.73 -5.89
N SER A 39 20.17 0.55 -5.56
CA SER A 39 20.89 0.97 -4.34
C SER A 39 19.98 1.09 -3.10
N LEU A 40 18.66 1.11 -3.31
CA LEU A 40 17.68 1.26 -2.24
C LEU A 40 17.57 -0.02 -1.40
N GLN A 41 17.80 0.12 -0.10
CA GLN A 41 17.54 -0.96 0.85
C GLN A 41 16.05 -1.01 1.17
N HIS A 42 15.42 -2.13 0.78
CA HIS A 42 14.03 -2.42 1.10
C HIS A 42 13.96 -3.41 2.27
N TYR A 43 13.07 -3.12 3.21
CA TYR A 43 12.79 -3.99 4.35
C TYR A 43 11.29 -4.29 4.37
N SER A 44 10.97 -5.58 4.39
CA SER A 44 9.59 -6.05 4.34
C SER A 44 8.81 -5.68 5.61
N ASP A 45 9.49 -5.66 6.76
CA ASP A 45 8.96 -5.22 8.04
C ASP A 45 10.08 -4.69 8.96
N PHE A 46 9.69 -4.28 10.17
CA PHE A 46 10.62 -3.75 11.16
C PHE A 46 11.56 -4.82 11.73
N ASP A 47 11.19 -6.10 11.70
CA ASP A 47 11.99 -7.20 12.25
C ASP A 47 13.11 -7.58 11.27
N ASP A 48 12.82 -7.53 9.97
CA ASP A 48 13.77 -7.61 8.86
C ASP A 48 14.77 -6.45 8.92
N PHE A 49 14.26 -5.25 9.11
CA PHE A 49 15.07 -4.05 9.31
C PHE A 49 15.97 -4.14 10.56
N GLU A 50 15.44 -4.63 11.69
CA GLU A 50 16.17 -4.84 12.94
C GLU A 50 17.30 -5.88 12.81
N ARG A 51 17.03 -6.97 12.09
CA ARG A 51 17.97 -8.08 11.91
C ARG A 51 19.16 -7.71 11.03
N GLU A 52 18.93 -7.01 9.93
CA GLU A 52 20.00 -6.64 9.00
C GLU A 52 20.86 -5.47 9.53
N ASN A 53 20.38 -4.73 10.53
CA ASN A 53 21.05 -3.55 11.08
C ASN A 53 21.45 -3.72 12.56
N GLU A 54 22.04 -4.85 12.95
CA GLU A 54 22.50 -5.16 14.33
C GLU A 54 23.38 -4.07 14.99
N LEU A 55 23.85 -3.07 14.23
CA LEU A 55 24.70 -1.95 14.67
C LEU A 55 23.95 -0.65 15.01
N ASP A 56 22.67 -0.51 14.68
CA ASP A 56 21.89 0.73 14.93
C ASP A 56 20.56 0.44 15.62
N SER A 57 20.62 -0.34 16.70
CA SER A 57 19.49 -0.97 17.42
C SER A 57 18.40 -0.04 17.96
N ASN A 58 18.57 1.28 17.85
CA ASN A 58 17.55 2.27 18.22
C ASN A 58 17.03 3.11 17.05
N PHE A 59 17.57 2.94 15.84
CA PHE A 59 17.19 3.65 14.61
C PHE A 59 17.05 5.16 14.78
N THR A 60 17.79 5.74 15.73
CA THR A 60 17.56 7.11 16.18
C THR A 60 17.86 8.15 15.11
N ASN A 61 18.69 7.77 14.13
CA ASN A 61 19.12 8.61 13.01
C ASN A 61 18.47 8.21 11.67
N TRP A 62 17.48 7.31 11.69
CA TRP A 62 16.78 6.88 10.48
C TRP A 62 15.46 7.63 10.31
N THR A 63 15.19 8.04 9.07
CA THR A 63 13.84 8.43 8.65
C THR A 63 13.11 7.17 8.21
N ILE A 64 12.06 6.79 8.93
CA ILE A 64 11.27 5.60 8.62
C ILE A 64 9.95 6.04 8.00
N LEU A 65 9.80 5.83 6.70
CA LEU A 65 8.61 6.15 5.94
C LEU A 65 7.57 5.05 6.09
N PHE A 66 6.31 5.44 6.21
CA PHE A 66 5.17 4.53 6.13
C PHE A 66 4.23 5.01 5.03
N ALA A 67 4.14 4.24 3.96
CA ALA A 67 3.33 4.56 2.79
C ALA A 67 1.86 4.26 3.06
N ARG A 68 1.11 5.25 3.56
CA ARG A 68 -0.32 5.12 3.77
C ARG A 68 -1.03 5.00 2.42
N ARG A 69 -1.89 4.00 2.31
CA ARG A 69 -2.75 3.81 1.13
C ARG A 69 -4.21 3.85 1.53
N ASP A 70 -5.05 4.32 0.62
CA ASP A 70 -6.50 4.22 0.77
C ASP A 70 -6.90 2.72 0.93
N PRO A 71 -7.58 2.34 2.04
CA PRO A 71 -8.01 0.97 2.28
C PRO A 71 -8.93 0.42 1.18
N ILE A 72 -9.81 1.26 0.60
CA ILE A 72 -10.70 0.88 -0.49
C ILE A 72 -9.87 0.60 -1.75
N ALA A 73 -8.90 1.47 -2.05
CA ALA A 73 -8.02 1.27 -3.21
C ALA A 73 -7.18 -0.01 -3.08
N ARG A 74 -6.65 -0.31 -1.87
CA ARG A 74 -5.95 -1.57 -1.58
C ARG A 74 -6.84 -2.79 -1.77
N PHE A 75 -8.05 -2.74 -1.21
CA PHE A 75 -9.03 -3.80 -1.35
C PHE A 75 -9.37 -4.08 -2.83
N ILE A 76 -9.63 -3.04 -3.61
CA ILE A 76 -9.95 -3.18 -5.04
C ILE A 76 -8.74 -3.71 -5.80
N ALA A 77 -7.52 -3.23 -5.52
CA ALA A 77 -6.31 -3.75 -6.14
C ALA A 77 -6.16 -5.26 -5.89
N HIS A 78 -6.40 -5.71 -4.65
CA HIS A 78 -6.41 -7.13 -4.32
C HIS A 78 -7.53 -7.90 -5.04
N PHE A 79 -8.75 -7.37 -5.10
CA PHE A 79 -9.86 -7.98 -5.86
C PHE A 79 -9.51 -8.13 -7.34
N MET A 80 -8.99 -7.07 -7.97
CA MET A 80 -8.61 -7.08 -9.38
C MET A 80 -7.47 -8.09 -9.64
N ASP A 81 -6.49 -8.16 -8.76
CA ASP A 81 -5.40 -9.10 -8.87
C ASP A 81 -5.89 -10.56 -8.69
N TYR A 82 -6.56 -10.83 -7.58
CA TYR A 82 -6.97 -12.18 -7.18
C TYR A 82 -8.12 -12.73 -8.03
N CYS A 83 -9.17 -11.93 -8.23
CA CYS A 83 -10.37 -12.37 -8.90
C CYS A 83 -10.31 -12.20 -10.43
N VAL A 84 -9.78 -11.08 -10.93
CA VAL A 84 -9.79 -10.79 -12.38
C VAL A 84 -8.54 -11.34 -13.07
N ARG A 85 -7.34 -10.99 -12.58
CA ARG A 85 -6.09 -11.42 -13.23
C ARG A 85 -5.80 -12.91 -13.00
N ARG A 86 -5.85 -13.37 -11.75
CA ARG A 86 -5.53 -14.77 -11.39
C ARG A 86 -6.72 -15.73 -11.57
N SER A 87 -7.93 -15.21 -11.80
CA SER A 87 -9.17 -16.01 -11.88
C SER A 87 -9.41 -16.90 -10.64
N ALA A 88 -8.89 -16.51 -9.48
CA ALA A 88 -8.84 -17.33 -8.27
C ALA A 88 -9.97 -17.04 -7.27
N CYS A 89 -11.00 -16.29 -7.67
CA CYS A 89 -12.01 -15.61 -6.82
C CYS A 89 -12.87 -16.53 -5.92
N PHE A 90 -12.26 -17.25 -4.98
CA PHE A 90 -12.90 -18.20 -4.07
C PHE A 90 -13.89 -19.16 -4.79
N HIS A 91 -13.53 -19.58 -6.01
CA HIS A 91 -14.35 -20.43 -6.89
C HIS A 91 -15.71 -19.83 -7.29
N ARG A 92 -15.85 -18.49 -7.27
CA ARG A 92 -17.05 -17.74 -7.69
C ARG A 92 -16.74 -16.78 -8.85
N ARG A 93 -17.76 -16.38 -9.60
CA ARG A 93 -17.63 -15.48 -10.76
C ARG A 93 -17.63 -14.00 -10.34
N LEU A 94 -16.48 -13.47 -9.95
CA LEU A 94 -16.28 -12.04 -9.65
C LEU A 94 -17.31 -11.44 -8.68
N ASP A 95 -17.81 -12.26 -7.75
CA ASP A 95 -18.83 -11.84 -6.78
C ASP A 95 -18.16 -11.07 -5.64
N LEU A 96 -18.31 -9.75 -5.66
CA LEU A 96 -17.70 -8.85 -4.67
C LEU A 96 -18.19 -9.15 -3.25
N ARG A 97 -19.47 -9.49 -3.07
CA ARG A 97 -20.03 -9.79 -1.74
C ARG A 97 -19.41 -11.08 -1.20
N CYS A 98 -19.28 -12.10 -2.05
CA CYS A 98 -18.60 -13.33 -1.66
C CYS A 98 -17.14 -13.07 -1.30
N PHE A 99 -16.44 -12.27 -2.10
CA PHE A 99 -15.06 -11.89 -1.85
C PHE A 99 -14.89 -11.17 -0.50
N LEU A 100 -15.75 -10.19 -0.20
CA LEU A 100 -15.77 -9.48 1.08
C LEU A 100 -15.96 -10.42 2.27
N ASN A 101 -16.93 -11.33 2.18
CA ASN A 101 -17.20 -12.28 3.25
C ASN A 101 -16.02 -13.24 3.51
N ASN A 102 -15.32 -13.69 2.46
CA ASN A 102 -14.15 -14.53 2.60
C ASN A 102 -12.97 -13.76 3.20
N ILE A 103 -12.67 -12.55 2.69
CA ILE A 103 -11.63 -11.69 3.26
C ILE A 103 -11.90 -11.40 4.74
N TYR A 104 -13.13 -11.04 5.10
CA TYR A 104 -13.50 -10.80 6.49
C TYR A 104 -13.25 -12.04 7.37
N THR A 105 -13.58 -13.22 6.86
CA THR A 105 -13.32 -14.49 7.55
C THR A 105 -11.83 -14.74 7.74
N GLU A 106 -10.99 -14.45 6.74
CA GLU A 106 -9.53 -14.57 6.88
C GLU A 106 -8.96 -13.54 7.86
N ILE A 107 -9.43 -12.30 7.83
CA ILE A 107 -9.02 -11.24 8.78
C ILE A 107 -9.32 -11.67 10.22
N GLU A 108 -10.50 -12.21 10.50
CA GLU A 108 -10.87 -12.68 11.83
C GLU A 108 -9.99 -13.85 12.29
N LYS A 109 -9.62 -14.77 11.39
CA LYS A 109 -8.67 -15.86 11.71
C LYS A 109 -7.27 -15.33 12.03
N ILE A 110 -6.77 -14.36 11.25
CA ILE A 110 -5.47 -13.72 11.47
C ILE A 110 -5.47 -13.00 12.81
N ARG A 111 -6.51 -12.21 13.09
CA ARG A 111 -6.67 -11.49 14.36
C ARG A 111 -6.69 -12.42 15.58
N ALA A 112 -7.33 -13.58 15.45
CA ALA A 112 -7.38 -14.59 16.49
C ALA A 112 -6.04 -15.34 16.68
N GLY A 113 -5.03 -15.09 15.83
CA GLY A 113 -3.75 -15.80 15.85
C GLY A 113 -3.80 -17.22 15.27
N ASN A 114 -4.86 -17.54 14.51
CA ASN A 114 -5.10 -18.89 14.02
C ASN A 114 -4.37 -19.21 12.71
N VAL A 115 -3.83 -18.21 12.02
CA VAL A 115 -3.24 -18.34 10.68
C VAL A 115 -1.99 -17.45 10.57
N THR A 116 -0.94 -17.98 9.95
CA THR A 116 0.24 -17.20 9.56
C THR A 116 -0.10 -16.33 8.35
N VAL A 117 0.14 -15.03 8.48
CA VAL A 117 -0.06 -14.06 7.39
C VAL A 117 0.94 -14.31 6.27
N THR A 118 0.49 -14.41 5.02
CA THR A 118 1.36 -14.44 3.83
C THR A 118 1.26 -13.14 3.04
N GLU A 119 2.08 -12.97 2.00
CA GLU A 119 2.10 -11.78 1.14
C GLU A 119 0.74 -11.42 0.52
N ASP A 120 -0.14 -12.41 0.28
CA ASP A 120 -1.47 -12.12 -0.26
C ASP A 120 -2.42 -11.56 0.82
N GLU A 121 -2.38 -12.07 2.07
CA GLU A 121 -3.14 -11.51 3.17
C GLU A 121 -2.76 -10.04 3.44
N LEU A 122 -1.46 -9.70 3.33
CA LEU A 122 -0.92 -8.35 3.53
C LEU A 122 -1.57 -7.28 2.65
N LYS A 123 -2.20 -7.68 1.53
CA LYS A 123 -2.84 -6.74 0.60
C LYS A 123 -4.16 -6.19 1.10
N TYR A 124 -4.84 -6.88 2.02
CA TYR A 124 -6.20 -6.50 2.48
C TYR A 124 -6.36 -6.37 4.00
N VAL A 125 -5.44 -6.91 4.79
CA VAL A 125 -5.38 -6.68 6.24
C VAL A 125 -5.10 -5.21 6.57
N PRO A 126 -5.53 -4.71 7.74
CA PRO A 126 -5.22 -3.35 8.19
C PRO A 126 -3.71 -3.08 8.14
N GLN A 127 -3.30 -1.96 7.53
CA GLN A 127 -1.88 -1.66 7.30
C GLN A 127 -1.10 -1.49 8.62
N ASN A 128 -1.80 -1.04 9.67
CA ASN A 128 -1.22 -0.83 10.99
C ASN A 128 -0.94 -2.14 11.76
N TRP A 129 -1.38 -3.30 11.26
CA TRP A 129 -1.09 -4.59 11.88
C TRP A 129 0.33 -5.08 11.62
N PHE A 130 1.06 -4.43 10.70
CA PHE A 130 2.45 -4.75 10.37
C PHE A 130 3.34 -3.58 10.79
N CYS A 131 4.66 -3.70 10.59
CA CYS A 131 5.62 -2.65 10.93
C CYS A 131 5.69 -2.29 12.43
N ARG A 132 5.17 -3.14 13.34
CA ARG A 132 5.09 -2.85 14.79
C ARG A 132 4.47 -1.47 15.10
N MET A 133 3.54 -0.99 14.26
CA MET A 133 3.02 0.38 14.33
C MET A 133 2.37 0.67 15.70
N GLU A 134 1.72 -0.31 16.33
CA GLU A 134 1.14 -0.17 17.67
C GLU A 134 2.16 0.24 18.74
N THR A 135 3.42 -0.17 18.60
CA THR A 135 4.49 0.09 19.58
C THR A 135 5.49 1.16 19.13
N LYS A 136 5.51 1.51 17.84
CA LYS A 136 6.50 2.40 17.23
C LYS A 136 5.88 3.56 16.43
N ASN A 137 4.58 3.84 16.55
CA ASN A 137 3.87 4.87 15.76
C ASN A 137 4.59 6.23 15.67
N GLN A 138 5.21 6.70 16.75
CA GLN A 138 5.95 7.97 16.81
C GLN A 138 7.24 7.98 15.97
N ARG A 139 7.68 6.83 15.45
CA ARG A 139 8.89 6.71 14.63
C ARG A 139 8.61 6.82 13.13
N PHE A 140 7.34 6.78 12.73
CA PHE A 140 6.97 6.80 11.32
C PHE A 140 6.66 8.20 10.84
N GLU A 141 7.25 8.56 9.70
CA GLU A 141 6.76 9.62 8.86
C GLU A 141 5.71 9.04 7.92
N LEU A 142 4.46 9.48 8.09
CA LEU A 142 3.35 9.02 7.28
C LEU A 142 3.36 9.74 5.93
N LEU A 143 3.53 8.99 4.86
CA LEU A 143 3.49 9.52 3.51
C LEU A 143 2.30 8.93 2.77
N ASP A 144 1.53 9.78 2.09
CA ASP A 144 0.45 9.30 1.24
C ASP A 144 1.04 8.70 -0.05
N TYR A 145 0.85 7.40 -0.23
CA TYR A 145 1.35 6.65 -1.39
C TYR A 145 0.93 7.28 -2.72
N SER A 146 -0.25 7.90 -2.79
CA SER A 146 -0.74 8.52 -4.03
C SER A 146 0.18 9.62 -4.56
N LEU A 147 0.94 10.28 -3.67
CA LEU A 147 1.93 11.29 -4.01
C LEU A 147 3.20 10.72 -4.66
N CYS A 148 3.39 9.40 -4.56
CA CYS A 148 4.53 8.66 -5.12
C CYS A 148 4.13 7.77 -6.29
N ALA A 149 2.89 7.25 -6.29
CA ALA A 149 2.38 6.39 -7.35
C ALA A 149 2.18 7.12 -8.69
N ASN A 150 2.04 8.46 -8.67
CA ASN A 150 1.88 9.31 -9.84
C ASN A 150 2.53 10.70 -9.59
N PRO A 151 3.70 11.02 -10.17
CA PRO A 151 4.41 12.28 -9.90
C PRO A 151 3.75 13.57 -10.42
N THR A 152 2.50 13.55 -10.93
CA THR A 152 1.97 14.69 -11.71
C THR A 152 0.49 15.07 -11.51
N ASN A 153 -0.21 14.62 -10.46
CA ASN A 153 -1.56 15.15 -10.21
C ASN A 153 -1.81 15.58 -8.75
N PRO A 154 -1.83 16.90 -8.47
CA PRO A 154 -2.26 17.47 -7.20
C PRO A 154 -3.69 17.07 -6.76
N GLU A 155 -4.55 16.57 -7.66
CA GLU A 155 -5.90 16.10 -7.30
C GLU A 155 -5.92 14.87 -6.38
N TYR A 156 -4.85 14.06 -6.32
CA TYR A 156 -4.86 12.89 -5.45
C TYR A 156 -4.77 13.26 -3.95
N ALA A 157 -4.16 14.40 -3.62
CA ALA A 157 -4.17 14.96 -2.26
C ALA A 157 -5.54 15.51 -1.85
N GLU A 158 -6.41 15.80 -2.83
CA GLU A 158 -7.81 16.17 -2.64
C GLU A 158 -8.70 15.11 -3.28
N ALA A 159 -8.69 13.87 -2.79
CA ALA A 159 -9.48 12.77 -3.36
C ALA A 159 -10.99 13.13 -3.43
N LYS A 160 -11.41 13.78 -4.51
CA LYS A 160 -12.80 13.93 -4.91
C LYS A 160 -13.28 12.56 -5.36
N ARG A 161 -14.54 12.24 -5.06
CA ARG A 161 -15.21 11.06 -5.61
C ARG A 161 -14.94 11.02 -7.13
N PRO A 162 -14.43 9.90 -7.68
CA PRO A 162 -14.11 9.87 -9.10
C PRO A 162 -15.36 10.17 -9.93
N ASN A 163 -15.22 10.98 -10.99
CA ASN A 163 -16.34 11.34 -11.85
C ASN A 163 -16.87 10.11 -12.59
N ALA A 164 -18.19 9.87 -12.53
CA ALA A 164 -18.84 8.73 -13.18
C ALA A 164 -18.68 8.75 -14.71
N ASP A 165 -18.55 9.93 -15.33
CA ASP A 165 -18.41 10.07 -16.78
C ASP A 165 -17.03 9.59 -17.28
N GLU A 166 -15.99 9.69 -16.45
CA GLU A 166 -14.64 9.21 -16.79
C GLU A 166 -14.51 7.67 -16.76
N ILE A 167 -15.50 6.97 -16.19
CA ILE A 167 -15.53 5.50 -16.11
C ILE A 167 -15.72 4.89 -17.50
N PHE A 168 -16.45 5.57 -18.39
CA PHE A 168 -16.88 5.04 -19.69
C PHE A 168 -16.09 5.59 -20.88
N ALA A 169 -14.98 6.30 -20.64
CA ALA A 169 -14.12 6.76 -21.72
C ALA A 169 -13.68 5.59 -22.63
N GLU A 170 -13.81 5.78 -23.95
CA GLU A 170 -13.66 4.70 -24.94
C GLU A 170 -12.24 4.12 -25.00
N ASN A 171 -11.23 4.90 -24.61
CA ASN A 171 -9.81 4.55 -24.68
C ASN A 171 -9.25 3.80 -23.45
N VAL A 172 -10.09 3.44 -22.48
CA VAL A 172 -9.67 2.78 -21.23
C VAL A 172 -9.85 1.26 -21.33
N SER A 173 -8.90 0.48 -20.83
CA SER A 173 -8.96 -0.99 -20.88
C SER A 173 -10.10 -1.55 -20.02
N SER A 174 -10.56 -2.77 -20.31
CA SER A 174 -11.60 -3.43 -19.50
C SER A 174 -11.17 -3.61 -18.04
N TYR A 175 -9.88 -3.83 -17.79
CA TYR A 175 -9.33 -3.96 -16.44
C TYR A 175 -9.49 -2.64 -15.66
N GLU A 176 -9.04 -1.54 -16.26
CA GLU A 176 -9.15 -0.20 -15.66
C GLU A 176 -10.61 0.24 -15.50
N LYS A 177 -11.50 -0.11 -16.45
CA LYS A 177 -12.94 0.16 -16.34
C LYS A 177 -13.55 -0.54 -15.13
N ILE A 178 -13.24 -1.82 -14.90
CA ILE A 178 -13.74 -2.58 -13.75
C ILE A 178 -13.18 -2.00 -12.44
N GLN A 179 -11.88 -1.68 -12.41
CA GLN A 179 -11.26 -1.05 -11.24
C GLN A 179 -11.93 0.29 -10.89
N LYS A 180 -12.07 1.20 -11.86
CA LYS A 180 -12.75 2.49 -11.67
C LYS A 180 -14.19 2.33 -11.22
N PHE A 181 -14.93 1.39 -11.81
CA PHE A 181 -16.31 1.09 -11.41
C PHE A 181 -16.41 0.72 -9.93
N TYR A 182 -15.60 -0.24 -9.47
CA TYR A 182 -15.64 -0.64 -8.06
C TYR A 182 -15.17 0.46 -7.10
N THR A 183 -14.20 1.28 -7.52
CA THR A 183 -13.74 2.44 -6.74
C THR A 183 -14.89 3.41 -6.52
N VAL A 184 -15.56 3.83 -7.60
CA VAL A 184 -16.70 4.75 -7.50
C VAL A 184 -17.85 4.13 -6.73
N PHE A 185 -18.17 2.87 -7.00
CA PHE A 185 -19.24 2.15 -6.30
C PHE A 185 -19.03 2.16 -4.79
N LEU A 186 -17.85 1.77 -4.30
CA LEU A 186 -17.57 1.70 -2.86
C LEU A 186 -17.54 3.09 -2.21
N HIS A 187 -16.92 4.11 -2.83
CA HIS A 187 -16.92 5.48 -2.29
C HIS A 187 -18.31 6.15 -2.31
N SER A 188 -19.22 5.68 -3.19
CA SER A 188 -20.60 6.18 -3.29
C SER A 188 -21.56 5.58 -2.26
N ARG A 189 -21.10 4.59 -1.48
CA ARG A 189 -21.90 3.83 -0.50
C ARG A 189 -21.45 4.14 0.93
N PRO A 190 -21.63 5.39 1.41
CA PRO A 190 -21.31 5.72 2.80
C PRO A 190 -22.10 4.87 3.80
N ASP A 191 -23.29 4.41 3.42
CA ASP A 191 -24.15 3.50 4.20
C ASP A 191 -23.57 2.09 4.42
N VAL A 192 -22.48 1.73 3.74
CA VAL A 192 -21.82 0.43 3.83
C VAL A 192 -20.46 0.54 4.54
N LEU A 193 -19.99 1.76 4.79
CA LEU A 193 -18.68 2.04 5.40
C LEU A 193 -18.78 2.46 6.88
N ASP A 194 -20.00 2.67 7.39
CA ASP A 194 -20.34 2.81 8.82
C ASP A 194 -20.72 1.45 9.44
#